data_AF-A0A852Z3N6-F1
#
_entry.id   AF-A0A852Z3N6-F1
#
_cell.length_a   1.000
_cell.length_b   1.000
_cell.length_c   1.000
_cell.angle_alpha   90.00
_cell.angle_beta   90.00
_cell.angle_gamma   90.00
#
_symmetry.space_group_name_H-M   'P 1'
#
loop_
_entity.id
_entity.type
_entity.pdbx_description
1 polymer ?
#
loop_
_entity_poly.entity_id
_entity_poly.type
_entity_poly.pdbx_seq_one_letter_code
_entity_poly.pdbx_strand_id
1 'polypeptide(L)'
;MGERSKARKRAVEVLYESDLRELDPETLLKERVGSTEAPAVSDYAVTLVSGVAEHRERIDELIVDYSEGWALSRMPIVDRSVLRLGFFEMLWGDGVPPAVVIDEAVQLGKALSTDDSPRFINGVLGRLSGIDENERESMRGSRDDSAEREHDGGTAADDSADVEDAADGSGQRRAEAGRGGQEED
;
A
#
# COMPACT_ATOMS: atom_id res chain seq x y z
N MET A 1 -0.71 14.40 25.19
CA MET A 1 -0.31 13.84 23.87
C MET A 1 -0.22 14.98 22.88
N GLY A 2 0.91 15.11 22.20
CA GLY A 2 1.08 16.07 21.11
C GLY A 2 0.26 15.68 19.88
N GLU A 3 0.18 16.57 18.90
CA GLU A 3 -0.55 16.31 17.65
C GLU A 3 0.00 15.10 16.90
N ARG A 4 1.33 14.92 16.88
CA ARG A 4 1.98 13.74 16.30
C ARG A 4 1.60 12.43 16.99
N SER A 5 1.54 12.40 18.33
CA SER A 5 1.12 11.20 19.06
C SER A 5 -0.33 10.82 18.75
N LYS A 6 -1.22 11.82 18.60
CA LYS A 6 -2.62 11.58 18.18
C LYS A 6 -2.69 11.03 16.75
N ALA A 7 -1.89 11.59 15.84
CA ALA A 7 -1.81 11.13 14.46
C ALA A 7 -1.30 9.68 14.37
N ARG A 8 -0.25 9.31 15.12
CA ARG A 8 0.23 7.92 15.20
C ARG A 8 -0.83 6.97 15.72
N LYS A 9 -1.53 7.34 16.80
CA LYS A 9 -2.66 6.54 17.29
C LYS A 9 -3.70 6.34 16.20
N ARG A 10 -4.05 7.39 15.47
CA ARG A 10 -5.01 7.30 14.36
C ARG A 10 -4.51 6.40 13.24
N ALA A 11 -3.23 6.48 12.88
CA ALA A 11 -2.62 5.59 11.89
C ALA A 11 -2.70 4.12 12.32
N VAL A 12 -2.38 3.80 13.58
CA VAL A 12 -2.50 2.44 14.12
C VAL A 12 -3.94 1.93 14.08
N GLU A 13 -4.93 2.77 14.43
CA GLU A 13 -6.35 2.39 14.35
C GLU A 13 -6.78 2.03 12.91
N VAL A 14 -6.30 2.78 11.91
CA VAL A 14 -6.58 2.52 10.49
C VAL A 14 -5.90 1.23 10.03
N LEU A 15 -4.63 1.02 10.38
CA LEU A 15 -3.89 -0.21 10.06
C LEU A 15 -4.50 -1.46 10.72
N TYR A 16 -4.93 -1.32 11.97
CA TYR A 16 -5.64 -2.37 12.70
C TYR A 16 -6.95 -2.74 12.01
N GLU A 17 -7.75 -1.74 11.62
CA GLU A 17 -9.02 -1.97 10.94
C GLU A 17 -8.82 -2.62 9.56
N SER A 18 -7.82 -2.16 8.80
CA SER A 18 -7.41 -2.77 7.53
C SER A 18 -7.11 -4.26 7.71
N ASP A 19 -6.32 -4.62 8.72
CA ASP A 19 -5.99 -6.01 9.01
C ASP A 19 -7.20 -6.83 9.48
N LEU A 20 -8.08 -6.24 10.30
CA LEU A 20 -9.26 -6.93 10.82
C LEU A 20 -10.27 -7.24 9.72
N ARG A 21 -10.40 -6.34 8.74
CA ARG A 21 -11.35 -6.44 7.62
C ARG A 21 -10.73 -7.04 6.36
N GLU A 22 -9.43 -7.36 6.39
CA GLU A 22 -8.65 -7.79 5.23
C GLU A 22 -8.78 -6.85 4.02
N LEU A 23 -8.76 -5.54 4.31
CA LEU A 23 -8.85 -4.48 3.31
C LEU A 23 -7.49 -3.82 3.10
N ASP A 24 -7.29 -3.29 1.91
CA ASP A 24 -6.14 -2.44 1.61
C ASP A 24 -6.19 -1.14 2.47
N PRO A 25 -5.11 -0.80 3.22
CA PRO A 25 -5.09 0.39 4.07
C PRO A 25 -5.30 1.70 3.29
N GLU A 26 -4.81 1.78 2.06
CA GLU A 26 -4.92 2.99 1.24
C GLU A 26 -6.37 3.22 0.80
N THR A 27 -7.07 2.14 0.43
CA THR A 27 -8.50 2.15 0.15
C THR A 27 -9.30 2.62 1.36
N LEU A 28 -9.00 2.07 2.55
CA LEU A 28 -9.65 2.49 3.78
C LEU A 28 -9.38 3.97 4.10
N LEU A 29 -8.15 4.44 3.86
CA LEU A 29 -7.78 5.84 4.07
C LEU A 29 -8.58 6.78 3.15
N LYS A 30 -8.75 6.42 1.87
CA LYS A 30 -9.55 7.18 0.89
C LYS A 30 -11.01 7.31 1.31
N GLU A 31 -11.60 6.27 1.92
CA GLU A 31 -12.96 6.34 2.47
C GLU A 31 -13.08 7.28 3.67
N ARG A 32 -11.98 7.51 4.40
CA ARG A 32 -11.97 8.31 5.64
C ARG A 32 -11.63 9.77 5.41
N VAL A 33 -10.79 10.06 4.42
CA VAL A 33 -10.45 11.44 4.06
C VAL A 33 -11.71 12.14 3.54
N GLY A 34 -12.13 13.19 4.24
CA GLY A 34 -13.34 13.96 3.89
C GLY A 34 -14.66 13.35 4.36
N SER A 35 -14.65 12.19 5.03
CA SER A 35 -15.86 11.61 5.61
C SER A 35 -16.30 12.38 6.87
N THR A 36 -17.59 12.66 6.98
CA THR A 36 -18.20 13.22 8.20
C THR A 36 -18.65 12.16 9.20
N GLU A 37 -18.67 10.89 8.79
CA GLU A 37 -19.15 9.77 9.59
C GLU A 37 -18.03 9.11 10.41
N ALA A 38 -16.78 9.43 10.11
CA ALA A 38 -15.61 8.89 10.79
C ALA A 38 -14.74 10.00 11.41
N PRO A 39 -13.94 9.67 12.45
CA PRO A 39 -12.96 10.60 12.98
C PRO A 39 -11.96 11.03 11.91
N ALA A 40 -11.74 12.34 11.84
CA ALA A 40 -10.81 12.96 10.89
C ALA A 40 -9.41 12.32 10.99
N VAL A 41 -8.80 12.13 9.83
CA VAL A 41 -7.43 11.65 9.70
C VAL A 41 -6.57 12.86 9.31
N SER A 42 -5.63 13.24 10.17
CA SER A 42 -4.70 14.33 9.90
C SER A 42 -3.74 13.97 8.77
N ASP A 43 -3.22 14.95 8.03
CA ASP A 43 -2.24 14.74 6.96
C ASP A 43 -1.04 13.88 7.38
N TYR A 44 -0.52 14.08 8.59
CA TYR A 44 0.56 13.25 9.09
C TYR A 44 0.16 11.78 9.28
N ALA A 45 -1.07 11.50 9.72
CA ALA A 45 -1.59 10.14 9.81
C ALA A 45 -1.82 9.53 8.41
N VAL A 46 -2.22 10.34 7.42
CA VAL A 46 -2.30 9.93 6.02
C VAL A 46 -0.92 9.49 5.53
N THR A 47 0.12 10.32 5.71
CA THR A 47 1.51 9.97 5.34
C THR A 47 1.96 8.66 5.98
N LEU A 48 1.69 8.47 7.27
CA LEU A 48 2.07 7.26 8.00
C LEU A 48 1.38 6.00 7.45
N VAL A 49 0.06 6.06 7.21
CA VAL A 49 -0.69 4.90 6.68
C VAL A 49 -0.28 4.59 5.26
N SER A 50 -0.17 5.60 4.40
CA SER A 50 0.24 5.42 3.00
C SER A 50 1.64 4.84 2.89
N GLY A 51 2.61 5.35 3.64
CA GLY A 51 3.97 4.82 3.60
C GLY A 51 4.09 3.39 4.18
N VAL A 52 3.29 3.06 5.20
CA VAL A 52 3.19 1.66 5.67
C VAL A 52 2.59 0.76 4.58
N ALA A 53 1.57 1.23 3.85
CA ALA A 53 0.96 0.46 2.78
C ALA A 53 1.95 0.22 1.62
N GLU A 54 2.67 1.27 1.20
CA GLU A 54 3.67 1.23 0.14
C GLU A 54 4.81 0.24 0.44
N HIS A 55 5.30 0.23 1.68
CA HIS A 55 6.42 -0.64 2.07
C HIS A 55 5.98 -1.88 2.85
N ARG A 56 4.69 -2.24 2.81
CA ARG A 56 4.09 -3.27 3.70
C ARG A 56 4.84 -4.59 3.67
N GLU A 57 5.11 -5.12 2.48
CA GLU A 57 5.77 -6.42 2.33
C GLU A 57 7.18 -6.41 2.93
N ARG A 58 7.94 -5.33 2.68
CA ARG A 58 9.30 -5.18 3.21
C ARG A 58 9.28 -5.01 4.73
N ILE A 59 8.36 -4.20 5.24
CA ILE A 59 8.16 -4.01 6.67
C ILE A 59 7.82 -5.35 7.34
N ASP A 60 6.92 -6.12 6.76
CA ASP A 60 6.47 -7.41 7.31
C ASP A 60 7.60 -8.43 7.37
N GLU A 61 8.43 -8.53 6.32
CA GLU A 61 9.66 -9.33 6.33
C GLU A 61 10.59 -8.93 7.48
N LEU A 62 10.88 -7.63 7.60
CA LEU A 62 11.78 -7.10 8.62
C LEU A 62 11.23 -7.34 10.03
N ILE A 63 9.92 -7.21 10.25
CA ILE A 63 9.33 -7.52 11.55
C ILE A 63 9.55 -9.00 11.90
N VAL A 64 9.40 -9.93 10.95
CA VAL A 64 9.65 -11.36 11.20
C VAL A 64 11.12 -11.60 11.55
N ASP A 65 12.06 -11.02 10.80
CA ASP A 65 13.49 -11.16 11.06
C ASP A 65 13.88 -10.61 12.44
N TYR A 66 13.40 -9.40 12.76
CA TYR A 66 13.69 -8.73 14.02
C TYR A 66 12.85 -9.24 15.20
N SER A 67 11.88 -10.13 14.97
CA SER A 67 11.15 -10.84 16.03
C SER A 67 11.63 -12.28 16.21
N GLU A 68 12.81 -12.61 15.68
CA GLU A 68 13.43 -13.94 15.79
C GLU A 68 12.56 -15.04 15.15
N GLY A 69 11.92 -14.71 14.03
CA GLY A 69 11.08 -15.63 13.26
C GLY A 69 9.66 -15.80 13.81
N TRP A 70 9.21 -14.95 14.74
CA TRP A 70 7.83 -15.00 15.23
C TRP A 70 6.86 -14.58 14.12
N ALA A 71 6.03 -15.52 13.66
CA ALA A 71 5.08 -15.27 12.58
C ALA A 71 4.12 -14.11 12.92
N LEU A 72 3.96 -13.17 11.99
CA LEU A 72 3.05 -12.02 12.10
C LEU A 72 1.60 -12.41 12.44
N SER A 73 1.13 -13.55 11.93
CA SER A 73 -0.21 -14.07 12.18
C SER A 73 -0.45 -14.50 13.63
N ARG A 74 0.62 -14.70 14.41
CA ARG A 74 0.56 -15.05 15.83
C ARG A 74 0.70 -13.84 16.76
N MET A 75 1.03 -12.66 16.21
CA MET A 75 1.07 -11.42 16.98
C MET A 75 -0.35 -10.86 17.15
N PRO A 76 -0.65 -10.20 18.28
CA PRO A 76 -1.85 -9.36 18.38
C PRO A 76 -1.89 -8.38 17.19
N ILE A 77 -3.06 -8.21 16.56
CA ILE A 77 -3.21 -7.34 15.38
C ILE A 77 -2.75 -5.91 15.70
N VAL A 78 -3.02 -5.44 16.92
CA VAL A 78 -2.57 -4.13 17.41
C VAL A 78 -1.04 -4.05 17.47
N ASP A 79 -0.36 -5.07 18.02
CA ASP A 79 1.11 -5.08 18.12
C ASP A 79 1.74 -5.09 16.73
N ARG A 80 1.21 -5.89 15.81
CA ARG A 80 1.63 -5.90 14.41
C ARG A 80 1.44 -4.53 13.76
N SER A 81 0.32 -3.86 13.98
CA SER A 81 0.03 -2.52 13.44
C SER A 81 0.99 -1.46 14.00
N VAL A 82 1.30 -1.53 15.30
CA VAL A 82 2.27 -0.63 15.95
C VAL A 82 3.68 -0.88 15.43
N LEU A 83 4.10 -2.14 15.28
CA LEU A 83 5.40 -2.49 14.72
C LEU A 83 5.53 -2.00 13.29
N ARG A 84 4.52 -2.21 12.44
CA ARG A 84 4.54 -1.70 11.06
C ARG A 84 4.76 -0.20 10.99
N LEU A 85 4.04 0.54 11.81
CA LEU A 85 4.21 1.98 11.93
C LEU A 85 5.63 2.36 12.39
N GLY A 86 6.14 1.68 13.43
CA GLY A 86 7.47 1.94 13.97
C GLY A 86 8.60 1.65 12.98
N PHE A 87 8.54 0.52 12.27
CA PHE A 87 9.49 0.20 11.20
C PHE A 87 9.41 1.23 10.08
N PHE A 88 8.20 1.60 9.65
CA PHE A 88 8.03 2.64 8.65
C PHE A 88 8.71 3.95 9.07
N GLU A 89 8.44 4.45 10.27
CA GLU A 89 9.05 5.70 10.72
C GLU A 89 10.57 5.62 10.89
N MET A 90 11.11 4.49 11.35
CA MET A 90 12.57 4.35 11.53
C MET A 90 13.33 4.21 10.21
N LEU A 91 12.68 3.67 9.18
CA LEU A 91 13.31 3.36 7.91
C LEU A 91 12.94 4.35 6.82
N TRP A 92 11.76 4.95 6.79
CA TRP A 92 11.37 5.91 5.74
C TRP A 92 10.82 7.22 6.31
N GLY A 93 10.67 7.32 7.64
CA GLY A 93 10.24 8.55 8.29
C GLY A 93 11.37 9.58 8.39
N ASP A 94 11.17 10.71 7.74
CA ASP A 94 12.14 11.81 7.81
C ASP A 94 12.07 12.57 9.14
N GLY A 95 13.23 12.77 9.75
CA GLY A 95 13.41 13.74 10.84
C GLY A 95 12.82 13.34 12.20
N VAL A 96 12.49 12.06 12.41
CA VAL A 96 12.08 11.54 13.73
C VAL A 96 13.20 10.69 14.33
N PRO A 97 13.80 11.08 15.47
CA PRO A 97 14.84 10.28 16.10
C PRO A 97 14.34 8.87 16.47
N PRO A 98 15.13 7.81 16.25
CA PRO A 98 14.74 6.42 16.58
C PRO A 98 14.21 6.24 18.00
N ALA A 99 14.82 6.90 18.97
CA ALA A 99 14.38 6.84 20.37
C ALA A 99 12.95 7.39 20.58
N VAL A 100 12.56 8.42 19.83
CA VAL A 100 11.20 9.00 19.89
C VAL A 100 10.20 8.04 19.24
N VAL A 101 10.55 7.41 18.11
CA VAL A 101 9.69 6.41 17.46
C VAL A 101 9.43 5.24 18.41
N ILE A 102 10.49 4.73 19.06
CA ILE A 102 10.39 3.63 20.02
C ILE A 102 9.49 4.01 21.20
N ASP A 103 9.71 5.16 21.84
CA ASP A 103 8.88 5.57 22.99
C ASP A 103 7.40 5.68 22.59
N GLU A 104 7.10 6.34 21.47
CA GLU A 104 5.72 6.48 20.97
C GLU A 104 5.07 5.11 20.66
N ALA A 105 5.80 4.20 20.00
CA ALA A 105 5.33 2.84 19.73
C ALA A 105 5.05 2.06 21.03
N VAL A 106 5.91 2.18 22.03
CA VAL A 106 5.73 1.55 23.34
C VAL A 106 4.51 2.13 24.07
N GLN A 107 4.28 3.44 24.01
CA GLN A 107 3.07 4.05 24.58
C GLN A 107 1.79 3.59 23.87
N LEU A 108 1.84 3.40 22.54
CA LEU A 108 0.70 2.85 21.79
C LEU A 108 0.41 1.40 22.20
N GLY A 109 1.44 0.57 22.34
CA GLY A 109 1.31 -0.80 22.86
C GLY A 109 0.65 -0.83 24.24
N LYS A 110 1.08 0.04 25.17
CA LYS A 110 0.47 0.18 26.51
C LYS A 110 -1.01 0.58 26.45
N ALA A 111 -1.36 1.46 25.50
CA ALA A 111 -2.68 2.06 25.45
C ALA A 111 -3.71 1.19 24.71
N LEU A 112 -3.28 0.35 23.78
CA LEU A 112 -4.17 -0.33 22.83
C LEU A 112 -4.09 -1.85 22.86
N SER A 113 -3.10 -2.43 23.55
CA SER A 113 -2.83 -3.87 23.49
C SER A 113 -2.72 -4.49 24.89
N THR A 114 -1.92 -5.52 25.06
CA THR A 114 -1.78 -6.30 26.30
C THR A 114 -0.64 -5.79 27.19
N ASP A 115 -0.58 -6.27 28.44
CA ASP A 115 0.46 -5.89 29.41
C ASP A 115 1.89 -6.28 28.97
N ASP A 116 2.03 -7.32 28.13
CA ASP A 116 3.32 -7.79 27.61
C ASP A 116 3.78 -7.02 26.36
N SER A 117 2.84 -6.40 25.64
CA SER A 117 3.09 -5.71 24.36
C SER A 117 4.14 -4.59 24.44
N PRO A 118 4.20 -3.73 25.48
CA PRO A 118 5.20 -2.66 25.58
C PRO A 118 6.63 -3.20 25.58
N ARG A 119 6.86 -4.31 26.30
CA ARG A 119 8.18 -4.95 26.38
C ARG A 119 8.54 -5.58 25.04
N PHE A 120 7.59 -6.26 24.41
CA PHE A 120 7.78 -6.88 23.10
C PHE A 120 8.14 -5.85 22.03
N ILE A 121 7.33 -4.80 21.88
CA ILE A 121 7.54 -3.72 20.89
C ILE A 121 8.90 -3.04 21.10
N ASN A 122 9.25 -2.72 22.36
CA ASN A 122 10.54 -2.14 22.69
C ASN A 122 11.71 -3.05 22.29
N GLY A 123 11.59 -4.36 22.50
CA GLY A 123 12.63 -5.32 22.14
C GLY A 123 12.85 -5.39 20.63
N VAL A 124 11.78 -5.47 19.85
CA VAL A 124 11.84 -5.55 18.38
C VAL A 124 12.41 -4.26 17.77
N LEU A 125 11.83 -3.11 18.08
CA LEU A 125 12.29 -1.82 17.54
C LEU A 125 13.65 -1.42 18.09
N GLY A 126 13.97 -1.81 19.34
CA GLY A 126 15.27 -1.59 19.95
C GLY A 126 16.40 -2.27 19.16
N ARG A 127 16.20 -3.50 18.69
CA ARG A 127 17.15 -4.18 17.80
C ARG A 127 17.38 -3.40 16.49
N LEU A 128 16.32 -2.86 15.89
CA LEU A 128 16.42 -2.05 14.67
C LEU A 128 17.16 -0.72 14.91
N SER A 129 17.07 -0.13 16.12
CA SER A 129 17.77 1.13 16.40
C SER A 129 19.29 1.02 16.41
N GLY A 130 19.83 -0.19 16.61
CA GLY A 130 21.26 -0.45 16.76
C GLY A 130 22.05 -0.60 15.47
N ILE A 131 21.39 -0.59 14.31
CA ILE A 131 22.06 -0.77 13.01
C ILE A 131 22.70 0.52 12.49
N ASP A 132 23.72 0.38 11.66
CA ASP A 132 24.38 1.52 11.02
C ASP A 132 23.60 2.04 9.79
N GLU A 133 24.05 3.15 9.20
CA GLU A 133 23.36 3.77 8.05
C GLU A 133 23.43 2.92 6.78
N ASN A 134 24.54 2.23 6.53
CA ASN A 134 24.68 1.37 5.35
C ASN A 134 23.71 0.18 5.42
N GLU A 135 23.54 -0.38 6.61
CA GLU A 135 22.54 -1.41 6.89
C GLU A 135 21.12 -0.88 6.68
N ARG A 136 20.82 0.35 7.13
CA ARG A 136 19.51 1.00 6.87
C ARG A 136 19.24 1.19 5.39
N GLU A 137 20.20 1.73 4.65
CA GLU A 137 20.09 1.92 3.19
C GLU A 137 19.85 0.60 2.46
N SER A 138 20.59 -0.45 2.85
CA SER A 138 20.41 -1.80 2.30
C SER A 138 19.01 -2.35 2.58
N MET A 139 18.43 -2.03 3.75
CA MET A 139 17.08 -2.46 4.09
C MET A 139 15.99 -1.72 3.30
N ARG A 140 16.21 -0.43 3.01
CA ARG A 140 15.32 0.38 2.15
C ARG A 140 15.31 -0.11 0.70
N GLY A 141 16.48 -0.47 0.16
CA GLY A 141 16.70 -0.64 -1.28
C GLY A 141 16.34 -2.00 -1.91
N SER A 142 15.89 -3.00 -1.15
CA SER A 142 15.88 -4.40 -1.67
C SER A 142 14.71 -4.78 -2.59
N ARG A 143 13.81 -3.88 -3.00
CA ARG A 143 12.68 -4.20 -3.92
C ARG A 143 12.41 -3.18 -5.04
N ASP A 144 12.95 -1.97 -4.96
CA ASP A 144 12.64 -0.90 -5.93
C ASP A 144 13.24 -1.16 -7.33
N ASP A 145 14.36 -1.89 -7.42
CA ASP A 145 15.04 -2.18 -8.70
C ASP A 145 14.31 -3.25 -9.56
N SER A 146 13.28 -3.91 -9.01
CA SER A 146 12.53 -4.98 -9.72
C SER A 146 11.17 -4.52 -10.25
N ALA A 147 10.53 -3.52 -9.61
CA ALA A 147 9.21 -3.03 -10.02
C ALA A 147 9.26 -2.10 -11.25
N GLU A 148 10.39 -1.43 -11.51
CA GLU A 148 10.55 -0.58 -12.69
C GLU A 148 10.75 -1.37 -14.01
N ARG A 149 10.95 -2.70 -13.95
CA ARG A 149 11.26 -3.52 -15.15
C ARG A 149 10.06 -4.19 -15.82
N GLU A 150 8.85 -4.05 -15.28
CA GLU A 150 7.64 -4.68 -15.85
C GLU A 150 6.66 -3.70 -16.51
N HIS A 151 7.08 -2.46 -16.79
CA HIS A 151 6.27 -1.48 -17.51
C HIS A 151 6.94 -0.91 -18.78
N ASP A 152 7.62 -1.77 -19.55
CA ASP A 152 8.05 -1.45 -20.93
C ASP A 152 7.76 -2.64 -21.86
N GLY A 153 6.47 -2.91 -22.10
CA GLY A 153 6.05 -4.07 -22.88
C GLY A 153 4.63 -3.95 -23.40
N GLY A 154 4.28 -2.86 -24.10
CA GLY A 154 2.98 -2.78 -24.74
C GLY A 154 2.56 -1.46 -25.36
N THR A 155 3.33 -0.93 -26.32
CA THR A 155 2.75 -0.14 -27.42
C THR A 155 3.65 -0.27 -28.65
N ALA A 156 3.39 -1.28 -29.47
CA ALA A 156 3.78 -1.27 -30.88
C ALA A 156 2.51 -1.02 -31.69
N ALA A 157 2.16 0.25 -31.85
CA ALA A 157 1.46 0.68 -33.05
C ALA A 157 2.57 1.04 -34.04
N ASP A 158 2.76 0.22 -35.07
CA ASP A 158 3.40 0.66 -36.29
C ASP A 158 2.46 0.34 -37.45
N ASP A 159 2.02 1.43 -38.06
CA ASP A 159 1.18 1.55 -39.22
C ASP A 159 2.11 1.84 -40.38
N SER A 160 2.17 0.96 -41.38
CA SER A 160 2.50 1.39 -42.74
C SER A 160 2.11 0.34 -43.78
N ALA A 161 1.40 0.84 -44.79
CA ALA A 161 0.95 0.20 -46.00
C ALA A 161 2.08 -0.01 -47.01
N ASP A 162 1.90 -0.97 -47.93
CA ASP A 162 2.03 -0.82 -49.39
C ASP A 162 1.72 -2.18 -50.07
N VAL A 163 0.55 -2.33 -50.72
CA VAL A 163 0.29 -2.32 -52.18
C VAL A 163 0.97 -3.45 -52.96
N GLU A 164 0.16 -4.35 -53.55
CA GLU A 164 0.33 -4.75 -54.96
C GLU A 164 -0.94 -5.36 -55.59
N ASP A 165 -1.06 -5.03 -56.87
CA ASP A 165 -2.16 -5.09 -57.85
C ASP A 165 -2.36 -6.49 -58.48
N ALA A 166 -3.61 -6.83 -58.84
CA ALA A 166 -3.98 -7.53 -60.09
C ALA A 166 -5.50 -7.77 -60.20
N ALA A 167 -6.11 -7.15 -61.22
CA ALA A 167 -6.95 -7.74 -62.29
C ALA A 167 -8.03 -8.81 -61.91
N ASP A 168 -9.26 -8.90 -62.40
CA ASP A 168 -9.96 -8.53 -63.65
C ASP A 168 -11.42 -9.03 -63.48
N GLY A 169 -12.36 -8.54 -64.29
CA GLY A 169 -13.55 -9.34 -64.62
C GLY A 169 -14.93 -8.78 -64.24
N SER A 170 -15.40 -7.81 -65.04
CA SER A 170 -16.71 -7.81 -65.74
C SER A 170 -18.00 -8.32 -65.06
N GLY A 171 -19.07 -7.51 -65.14
CA GLY A 171 -20.46 -8.03 -65.27
C GLY A 171 -21.53 -7.26 -64.47
N GLN A 172 -21.97 -6.10 -64.95
CA GLN A 172 -23.33 -5.88 -65.50
C GLN A 172 -24.57 -6.29 -64.64
N ARG A 173 -25.28 -5.22 -64.24
CA ARG A 173 -26.73 -4.92 -64.46
C ARG A 173 -27.83 -5.60 -63.60
N ARG A 174 -28.87 -4.75 -63.43
CA ARG A 174 -30.30 -4.94 -63.07
C ARG A 174 -30.59 -5.09 -61.58
N ALA A 175 -31.30 -4.16 -60.91
CA ALA A 175 -32.59 -3.49 -61.16
C ALA A 175 -33.81 -4.43 -61.11
N GLU A 176 -34.86 -3.93 -60.45
CA GLU A 176 -36.22 -4.49 -60.23
C GLU A 176 -36.33 -5.47 -59.05
N ALA A 177 -37.40 -5.56 -58.26
CA ALA A 177 -38.57 -4.75 -57.91
C ALA A 177 -39.38 -5.63 -56.92
N GLY A 178 -40.19 -5.06 -56.03
CA GLY A 178 -41.23 -5.79 -55.27
C GLY A 178 -41.28 -5.41 -53.79
N ARG A 179 -42.21 -4.53 -53.36
CA ARG A 179 -43.56 -4.86 -52.82
C ARG A 179 -43.46 -5.65 -51.51
N GLY A 180 -44.05 -5.27 -50.37
CA GLY A 180 -44.98 -4.20 -50.01
C GLY A 180 -45.52 -4.42 -48.58
N GLY A 181 -46.21 -3.40 -48.03
CA GLY A 181 -47.05 -3.40 -46.81
C GLY A 181 -46.30 -3.19 -45.47
N GLN A 182 -46.56 -2.23 -44.57
CA GLN A 182 -47.79 -1.51 -44.14
C GLN A 182 -48.97 -2.47 -43.95
N GLU A 183 -49.67 -2.58 -42.80
CA GLU A 183 -49.94 -1.70 -41.65
C GLU A 183 -50.53 -2.57 -40.52
N GLU A 184 -50.45 -2.06 -39.28
CA GLU A 184 -51.49 -2.00 -38.20
C GLU A 184 -52.30 -3.28 -37.90
N ASP A 185 -52.29 -3.83 -36.69
CA ASP A 185 -52.94 -3.36 -35.44
C ASP A 185 -52.53 -4.31 -34.28
#